data_AF-A0A161R400-F1
#
_entry.id   AF-A0A161R400-F1
#
_cell.length_a   1.000
_cell.length_b   1.000
_cell.length_c   1.000
_cell.angle_alpha   90.00
_cell.angle_beta   90.00
_cell.angle_gamma   90.00
#
_symmetry.space_group_name_H-M   'P 1'
#
loop_
_entity.id
_entity.type
_entity.pdbx_description
1 polymer ?
#
loop_
_entity_poly.entity_id
_entity_poly.type
_entity_poly.pdbx_seq_one_letter_code
_entity_poly.pdbx_strand_id
1 'polypeptide(L)'
;MILRTLIFIAFAASLAALPRGLSAAPVMPASPGHSPKLLIYVAKGAPHACGPGCDRWIAVEGAVDTEAAARIRKFLRGVKDTGLPFYFNSPGGEVRQAFAIGRMLRARKAIGRIGQTVVSGCAGAQSDGACLKIKAGGGEIEARIVMRNAMCNSSCGYLFMGARLRVKSRSIQQSPFMTASCLRNFTDIQPPRSVSRP
;
A
#
# COMPACT_ATOMS: atom_id res chain seq x y z
N MET A 1 14.61 62.71 15.53
CA MET A 1 14.43 61.98 14.25
C MET A 1 15.53 60.97 13.91
N ILE A 2 16.64 60.90 14.66
CA ILE A 2 17.77 60.01 14.34
C ILE A 2 17.67 58.63 15.03
N LEU A 3 16.87 58.50 16.10
CA LEU A 3 16.72 57.24 16.85
C LEU A 3 15.71 56.25 16.24
N ARG A 4 14.83 56.73 15.34
CA ARG A 4 13.82 55.89 14.66
C ARG A 4 14.39 55.16 13.44
N THR A 5 15.42 55.69 12.81
CA THR A 5 16.09 55.10 11.64
C THR A 5 17.01 53.94 12.00
N LEU A 6 17.52 53.89 13.24
CA LEU A 6 18.38 52.79 13.71
C LEU A 6 17.62 51.49 14.00
N ILE A 7 16.30 51.57 14.24
CA ILE A 7 15.46 50.40 14.53
C ILE A 7 15.10 49.62 13.25
N PHE A 8 15.04 50.30 12.09
CA PHE A 8 14.72 49.64 10.81
C PHE A 8 15.89 48.86 10.20
N ILE A 9 17.14 49.20 10.54
CA ILE A 9 18.32 48.50 10.02
C ILE A 9 18.55 47.15 10.74
N ALA A 10 18.01 46.99 11.95
CA ALA A 10 18.14 45.73 12.71
C ALA A 10 17.20 44.61 12.22
N PHE A 11 16.16 44.91 11.43
CA PHE A 11 15.18 43.90 11.00
C PHE A 11 15.50 43.22 9.66
N ALA A 12 16.51 43.70 8.93
CA ALA A 12 16.85 43.22 7.58
C ALA A 12 17.93 42.12 7.54
N ALA A 13 18.51 41.73 8.69
CA ALA A 13 19.67 40.84 8.74
C ALA A 13 19.38 39.42 9.28
N SER A 14 18.14 38.95 9.21
CA SER A 14 17.76 37.60 9.66
C SER A 14 17.49 36.63 8.51
N LEU A 15 18.25 36.73 7.42
CA LEU A 15 18.31 35.71 6.34
C LEU A 15 19.58 34.85 6.45
N ALA A 16 19.95 34.45 7.67
CA ALA A 16 21.05 33.51 7.88
C ALA A 16 20.50 32.07 7.84
N ALA A 17 20.63 31.46 6.66
CA ALA A 17 20.88 30.04 6.43
C ALA A 17 20.29 29.04 7.45
N LEU A 18 19.05 28.59 7.21
CA LEU A 18 18.67 27.27 7.73
C LEU A 18 19.46 26.21 6.95
N PRO A 19 20.23 25.32 7.60
CA PRO A 19 20.82 24.20 6.93
C PRO A 19 19.67 23.32 6.44
N ARG A 20 19.54 23.15 5.12
CA ARG A 20 18.77 22.05 4.54
C ARG A 20 19.51 20.76 4.86
N GLY A 21 19.36 20.28 6.09
CA GLY A 21 19.73 18.92 6.43
C GLY A 21 18.91 17.99 5.55
N LEU A 22 19.54 17.39 4.55
CA LEU A 22 19.02 16.18 3.92
C LEU A 22 18.98 15.13 5.02
N SER A 23 17.86 15.04 5.73
CA SER A 23 17.61 13.94 6.64
C SER A 23 17.53 12.69 5.76
N ALA A 24 18.60 11.90 5.75
CA ALA A 24 18.56 10.57 5.15
C ALA A 24 17.38 9.83 5.80
N ALA A 25 16.39 9.48 5.00
CA ALA A 25 15.25 8.70 5.49
C ALA A 25 15.82 7.42 6.13
N PRO A 26 15.38 7.04 7.34
CA PRO A 26 15.84 5.81 7.96
C PRO A 26 15.57 4.65 6.99
N VAL A 27 16.63 3.97 6.59
CA VAL A 27 16.54 2.76 5.78
C VAL A 27 15.90 1.71 6.67
N MET A 28 14.60 1.46 6.47
CA MET A 28 13.93 0.38 7.19
C MET A 28 14.64 -0.93 6.84
N PRO A 29 14.98 -1.77 7.83
CA PRO A 29 15.62 -3.06 7.56
C PRO A 29 14.74 -3.86 6.60
N ALA A 30 15.37 -4.45 5.59
CA ALA A 30 14.68 -5.28 4.63
C ALA A 30 13.96 -6.42 5.37
N SER A 31 12.65 -6.55 5.18
CA SER A 31 11.90 -7.67 5.74
C SER A 31 12.25 -8.93 4.96
N PRO A 32 12.75 -10.00 5.61
CA PRO A 32 13.04 -11.25 4.94
C PRO A 32 11.85 -11.75 4.13
N GLY A 33 12.12 -12.28 2.94
CA GLY A 33 11.10 -12.82 2.04
C GLY A 33 10.27 -11.79 1.27
N HIS A 34 10.51 -10.48 1.43
CA HIS A 34 9.74 -9.43 0.76
C HIS A 34 10.63 -8.49 -0.06
N SER A 35 10.06 -7.95 -1.14
CA SER A 35 10.68 -6.85 -1.88
C SER A 35 10.91 -5.64 -0.97
N PRO A 36 12.08 -4.97 -1.03
CA PRO A 36 12.33 -3.73 -0.28
C PRO A 36 11.49 -2.55 -0.79
N LYS A 37 10.82 -2.70 -1.93
CA LYS A 37 9.91 -1.71 -2.52
C LYS A 37 8.54 -2.30 -2.75
N LEU A 38 7.50 -1.50 -2.63
CA LEU A 38 6.12 -1.92 -2.92
C LEU A 38 5.98 -2.09 -4.43
N LEU A 39 5.78 -3.32 -4.86
CA LEU A 39 5.51 -3.69 -6.23
C LEU A 39 3.99 -3.72 -6.47
N ILE A 40 3.62 -3.37 -7.69
CA ILE A 40 2.24 -3.49 -8.19
C ILE A 40 2.27 -3.97 -9.63
N TYR A 41 1.55 -5.05 -9.91
CA TYR A 41 1.50 -5.67 -11.23
C TYR A 41 0.22 -6.48 -11.41
N VAL A 42 -0.13 -6.79 -12.66
CA VAL A 42 -1.26 -7.66 -12.98
C VAL A 42 -0.77 -9.10 -13.02
N ALA A 43 -1.45 -9.96 -12.31
CA ALA A 43 -1.21 -11.39 -12.30
C ALA A 43 -2.41 -12.12 -12.91
N LYS A 44 -2.12 -13.23 -13.58
CA LYS A 44 -3.10 -14.11 -14.21
C LYS A 44 -2.89 -15.53 -13.70
N GLY A 45 -3.96 -16.26 -13.49
CA GLY A 45 -3.92 -17.66 -13.10
C GLY A 45 -4.96 -18.47 -13.85
N ALA A 46 -5.20 -19.68 -13.34
CA ALA A 46 -6.24 -20.56 -13.86
C ALA A 46 -7.64 -19.90 -13.77
N PRO A 47 -8.63 -20.38 -14.54
CA PRO A 47 -10.01 -19.98 -14.37
C PRO A 47 -10.44 -20.07 -12.90
N HIS A 48 -11.08 -19.02 -12.41
CA HIS A 48 -11.53 -18.88 -11.03
C HIS A 48 -10.45 -18.72 -9.95
N ALA A 49 -9.19 -18.46 -10.32
CA ALA A 49 -8.07 -18.27 -9.38
C ALA A 49 -8.31 -17.17 -8.32
N CYS A 50 -9.06 -16.11 -8.64
CA CYS A 50 -9.40 -15.03 -7.71
C CYS A 50 -10.89 -15.00 -7.30
N GLY A 51 -11.62 -16.08 -7.57
CA GLY A 51 -13.03 -16.28 -7.27
C GLY A 51 -13.86 -16.64 -8.52
N PRO A 52 -15.18 -16.90 -8.38
CA PRO A 52 -16.04 -17.24 -9.51
C PRO A 52 -15.95 -16.19 -10.63
N GLY A 53 -15.76 -16.65 -11.86
CA GLY A 53 -15.51 -15.82 -13.04
C GLY A 53 -14.23 -14.98 -13.07
N CYS A 54 -13.27 -15.19 -12.14
CA CYS A 54 -12.09 -14.34 -12.00
C CYS A 54 -10.79 -15.12 -12.21
N ASP A 55 -9.99 -14.73 -13.22
CA ASP A 55 -8.68 -15.30 -13.55
C ASP A 55 -7.52 -14.30 -13.42
N ARG A 56 -7.82 -13.00 -13.21
CA ARG A 56 -6.85 -11.91 -13.09
C ARG A 56 -7.02 -11.10 -11.81
N TRP A 57 -5.90 -10.66 -11.26
CA TRP A 57 -5.87 -9.79 -10.08
C TRP A 57 -4.69 -8.82 -10.12
N ILE A 58 -4.74 -7.81 -9.27
CA ILE A 58 -3.63 -6.88 -9.06
C ILE A 58 -2.87 -7.32 -7.81
N ALA A 59 -1.64 -7.76 -7.98
CA ALA A 59 -0.75 -8.10 -6.87
C ALA A 59 -0.11 -6.81 -6.32
N VAL A 60 -0.16 -6.63 -5.01
CA VAL A 60 0.50 -5.53 -4.29
C VAL A 60 1.37 -6.13 -3.20
N GLU A 61 2.67 -6.22 -3.46
CA GLU A 61 3.60 -6.98 -2.63
C GLU A 61 4.85 -6.19 -2.24
N GLY A 62 5.41 -6.48 -1.06
CA GLY A 62 6.65 -5.87 -0.58
C GLY A 62 6.46 -4.74 0.43
N ALA A 63 7.57 -4.14 0.85
CA ALA A 63 7.57 -3.07 1.84
C ALA A 63 6.98 -1.77 1.28
N VAL A 64 6.17 -1.07 2.07
CA VAL A 64 5.65 0.25 1.72
C VAL A 64 6.77 1.29 1.88
N ASP A 65 7.58 1.48 0.85
CA ASP A 65 8.64 2.50 0.83
C ASP A 65 8.10 3.92 0.54
N THR A 66 8.99 4.91 0.62
CA THR A 66 8.67 6.34 0.47
C THR A 66 8.08 6.71 -0.89
N GLU A 67 8.29 5.89 -1.94
CA GLU A 67 7.78 6.14 -3.29
C GLU A 67 6.57 5.25 -3.66
N ALA A 68 6.07 4.48 -2.70
CA ALA A 68 5.00 3.51 -2.93
C ALA A 68 3.73 4.16 -3.50
N ALA A 69 3.25 5.28 -2.93
CA ALA A 69 2.02 5.90 -3.44
C ALA A 69 2.19 6.49 -4.84
N ALA A 70 3.39 6.95 -5.21
CA ALA A 70 3.67 7.44 -6.56
C ALA A 70 3.58 6.30 -7.58
N ARG A 71 4.16 5.13 -7.28
CA ARG A 71 4.08 3.94 -8.14
C ARG A 71 2.66 3.42 -8.27
N ILE A 72 1.91 3.32 -7.16
CA ILE A 72 0.50 2.91 -7.19
C ILE A 72 -0.33 3.91 -8.01
N ARG A 73 -0.15 5.22 -7.82
CA ARG A 73 -0.82 6.26 -8.65
C ARG A 73 -0.57 6.02 -10.13
N LYS A 74 0.69 5.80 -10.52
CA LYS A 74 1.07 5.57 -11.92
C LYS A 74 0.39 4.32 -12.49
N PHE A 75 0.43 3.21 -11.76
CA PHE A 75 -0.23 1.97 -12.16
C PHE A 75 -1.74 2.16 -12.34
N LEU A 76 -2.41 2.79 -11.37
CA LEU A 76 -3.85 3.01 -11.38
C LEU A 76 -4.33 3.94 -12.51
N ARG A 77 -3.45 4.76 -13.10
CA ARG A 77 -3.76 5.53 -14.30
C ARG A 77 -3.70 4.70 -15.59
N GLY A 78 -2.86 3.66 -15.61
CA GLY A 78 -2.66 2.81 -16.79
C GLY A 78 -3.57 1.59 -16.85
N VAL A 79 -4.09 1.12 -15.71
CA VAL A 79 -4.97 -0.06 -15.67
C VAL A 79 -6.35 0.27 -16.26
N LYS A 80 -6.73 -0.45 -17.31
CA LYS A 80 -8.03 -0.30 -17.98
C LYS A 80 -9.15 -1.01 -17.23
N ASP A 81 -8.87 -2.21 -16.72
CA ASP A 81 -9.82 -2.98 -15.94
C ASP A 81 -9.77 -2.56 -14.47
N THR A 82 -10.76 -1.75 -14.07
CA THR A 82 -10.90 -1.28 -12.69
C THR A 82 -11.59 -2.30 -11.77
N GLY A 83 -12.09 -3.41 -12.30
CA GLY A 83 -12.79 -4.45 -11.57
C GLY A 83 -11.88 -5.49 -10.92
N LEU A 84 -10.61 -5.53 -11.31
CA LEU A 84 -9.64 -6.49 -10.78
C LEU A 84 -9.50 -6.37 -9.25
N PRO A 85 -9.59 -7.49 -8.50
CA PRO A 85 -9.34 -7.46 -7.07
C PRO A 85 -7.85 -7.22 -6.79
N PHE A 86 -7.57 -6.45 -5.74
CA PHE A 86 -6.23 -6.24 -5.21
C PHE A 86 -5.92 -7.30 -4.16
N TYR A 87 -4.75 -7.92 -4.29
CA TYR A 87 -4.21 -8.87 -3.31
C TYR A 87 -2.98 -8.27 -2.64
N PHE A 88 -3.06 -8.13 -1.32
CA PHE A 88 -1.99 -7.55 -0.50
C PHE A 88 -1.16 -8.65 0.16
N ASN A 89 0.16 -8.52 0.03
CA ASN A 89 1.14 -9.28 0.78
C ASN A 89 2.34 -8.38 1.16
N SER A 90 2.28 -7.77 2.34
CA SER A 90 3.22 -6.72 2.73
C SER A 90 3.56 -6.76 4.22
N PRO A 91 4.85 -6.56 4.58
CA PRO A 91 5.29 -6.43 5.96
C PRO A 91 4.96 -5.05 6.57
N GLY A 92 4.42 -4.12 5.77
CA GLY A 92 4.22 -2.72 6.16
C GLY A 92 5.37 -1.82 5.68
N GLY A 93 5.61 -0.71 6.37
CA GLY A 93 6.51 0.37 5.96
C GLY A 93 5.93 1.76 6.26
N GLU A 94 6.20 2.75 5.41
CA GLU A 94 5.74 4.14 5.58
C GLU A 94 4.20 4.24 5.60
N VAL A 95 3.68 4.54 6.77
CA VAL A 95 2.29 4.84 7.09
C VAL A 95 1.69 5.94 6.19
N ARG A 96 2.38 7.05 5.91
CA ARG A 96 1.81 8.13 5.07
C ARG A 96 1.58 7.66 3.63
N GLN A 97 2.51 6.88 3.09
CA GLN A 97 2.37 6.29 1.76
C GLN A 97 1.22 5.29 1.75
N ALA A 98 1.11 4.47 2.79
CA ALA A 98 0.03 3.52 2.97
C ALA A 98 -1.36 4.19 3.01
N PHE A 99 -1.50 5.28 3.78
CA PHE A 99 -2.75 6.06 3.82
C PHE A 99 -3.09 6.69 2.47
N ALA A 100 -2.10 7.26 1.78
CA ALA A 100 -2.32 7.82 0.45
C ALA A 100 -2.81 6.74 -0.53
N ILE A 101 -2.26 5.52 -0.46
CA ILE A 101 -2.72 4.37 -1.24
C ILE A 101 -4.15 3.98 -0.86
N GLY A 102 -4.43 3.81 0.43
CA GLY A 102 -5.76 3.47 0.91
C GLY A 102 -6.84 4.45 0.43
N ARG A 103 -6.55 5.77 0.41
CA ARG A 103 -7.46 6.79 -0.14
C ARG A 103 -7.75 6.59 -1.63
N MET A 104 -6.74 6.23 -2.42
CA MET A 104 -6.93 5.96 -3.85
C MET A 104 -7.78 4.73 -4.11
N LEU A 105 -7.55 3.66 -3.36
CA LEU A 105 -8.33 2.43 -3.43
C LEU A 105 -9.78 2.68 -3.02
N ARG A 106 -10.00 3.47 -1.95
CA ARG A 106 -11.33 3.86 -1.46
C ARG A 106 -12.11 4.66 -2.49
N ALA A 107 -11.48 5.66 -3.08
CA ALA A 107 -12.09 6.49 -4.13
C ALA A 107 -12.54 5.66 -5.34
N ARG A 108 -11.78 4.60 -5.67
CA ARG A 108 -12.08 3.69 -6.78
C ARG A 108 -13.04 2.56 -6.42
N LYS A 109 -13.47 2.47 -5.16
CA LYS A 109 -14.27 1.33 -4.65
C LYS A 109 -13.57 -0.02 -4.92
N ALA A 110 -12.23 -0.01 -4.95
CA ALA A 110 -11.41 -1.18 -5.28
C ALA A 110 -11.70 -2.33 -4.32
N ILE A 111 -11.70 -3.56 -4.81
CA ILE A 111 -11.89 -4.75 -3.97
C ILE A 111 -10.53 -5.18 -3.43
N GLY A 112 -10.41 -5.37 -2.12
CA GLY A 112 -9.17 -5.76 -1.46
C GLY A 112 -9.25 -7.13 -0.78
N ARG A 113 -8.17 -7.91 -0.89
CA ARG A 113 -7.99 -9.23 -0.30
C ARG A 113 -6.55 -9.39 0.20
N ILE A 114 -6.33 -10.30 1.14
CA ILE A 114 -4.98 -10.69 1.58
C ILE A 114 -4.64 -12.01 0.89
N GLY A 115 -3.44 -12.10 0.34
CA GLY A 115 -2.95 -13.30 -0.35
C GLY A 115 -1.61 -13.03 -1.02
N GLN A 116 -0.70 -13.99 -0.94
CA GLN A 116 0.60 -13.92 -1.61
C GLN A 116 0.44 -14.37 -3.06
N THR A 117 1.06 -13.63 -3.97
CA THR A 117 1.10 -13.98 -5.39
C THR A 117 2.39 -14.74 -5.68
N VAL A 118 2.27 -16.02 -6.01
CA VAL A 118 3.39 -16.87 -6.41
C VAL A 118 3.47 -16.86 -7.92
N VAL A 119 4.48 -16.16 -8.45
CA VAL A 119 4.75 -16.06 -9.89
C VAL A 119 5.44 -17.33 -10.36
N SER A 120 4.89 -17.95 -11.41
CA SER A 120 5.37 -19.24 -11.95
C SER A 120 6.76 -19.12 -12.59
N GLY A 121 7.07 -17.96 -13.18
CA GLY A 121 8.37 -17.69 -13.79
C GLY A 121 9.51 -17.43 -12.80
N CYS A 122 9.23 -17.39 -11.49
CA CYS A 122 10.27 -17.25 -10.47
C CYS A 122 10.76 -18.64 -10.05
N ALA A 123 12.08 -18.85 -10.04
CA ALA A 123 12.72 -20.13 -9.70
C ALA A 123 12.67 -20.43 -8.19
N GLY A 124 11.47 -20.47 -7.61
CA GLY A 124 11.22 -20.73 -6.19
C GLY A 124 11.37 -19.50 -5.28
N ALA A 125 12.33 -18.61 -5.56
CA ALA A 125 12.55 -17.39 -4.78
C ALA A 125 11.65 -16.24 -5.26
N GLN A 126 10.63 -15.87 -4.47
CA GLN A 126 9.65 -14.84 -4.85
C GLN A 126 10.11 -13.39 -4.62
N SER A 127 11.28 -13.21 -4.00
CA SER A 127 11.82 -11.91 -3.57
C SER A 127 13.30 -11.71 -3.94
N ASP A 128 13.89 -12.62 -4.73
CA ASP A 128 15.24 -12.42 -5.26
C ASP A 128 15.26 -11.40 -6.41
N GLY A 129 16.45 -10.89 -6.75
CA GLY A 129 16.59 -9.86 -7.77
C GLY A 129 16.04 -10.27 -9.15
N ALA A 130 16.11 -11.56 -9.50
CA ALA A 130 15.60 -12.07 -10.77
C ALA A 130 14.07 -12.03 -10.83
N CYS A 131 13.40 -12.56 -9.80
CA CYS A 131 11.95 -12.54 -9.68
C CYS A 131 11.40 -11.12 -9.54
N LEU A 132 12.09 -10.24 -8.80
CA LEU A 132 11.68 -8.84 -8.69
C LEU A 132 11.72 -8.12 -10.04
N LYS A 133 12.68 -8.44 -10.92
CA LYS A 133 12.70 -7.93 -12.29
C LYS A 133 11.52 -8.44 -13.11
N ILE A 134 11.15 -9.72 -12.99
CA ILE A 134 9.96 -10.28 -13.65
C ILE A 134 8.70 -9.55 -13.18
N LYS A 135 8.51 -9.42 -11.85
CA LYS A 135 7.37 -8.73 -11.25
C LYS A 135 7.29 -7.24 -11.64
N ALA A 136 8.43 -6.61 -11.95
CA ALA A 136 8.50 -5.22 -12.39
C ALA A 136 8.45 -5.03 -13.91
N GLY A 137 8.50 -6.11 -14.71
CA GLY A 137 8.62 -6.08 -16.17
C GLY A 137 7.39 -5.55 -16.92
N GLY A 138 6.24 -5.46 -16.24
CA GLY A 138 4.97 -5.04 -16.84
C GLY A 138 4.23 -6.18 -17.54
N GLY A 139 3.00 -5.90 -17.97
CA GLY A 139 2.11 -6.92 -18.56
C GLY A 139 1.42 -7.82 -17.53
N GLU A 140 0.74 -8.85 -18.03
CA GLU A 140 0.13 -9.91 -17.22
C GLU A 140 1.16 -11.01 -16.95
N ILE A 141 1.29 -11.41 -15.70
CA ILE A 141 2.26 -12.42 -15.27
C ILE A 141 1.53 -13.67 -14.77
N GLU A 142 1.88 -14.84 -15.31
CA GLU A 142 1.34 -16.12 -14.85
C GLU A 142 1.75 -16.41 -13.40
N ALA A 143 0.75 -16.65 -12.57
CA ALA A 143 0.88 -16.78 -11.14
C ALA A 143 -0.30 -17.55 -10.52
N ARG A 144 -0.19 -17.81 -9.22
CA ARG A 144 -1.26 -18.34 -8.38
C ARG A 144 -1.30 -17.63 -7.04
N ILE A 145 -2.46 -17.68 -6.39
CA ILE A 145 -2.66 -17.08 -5.08
C ILE A 145 -2.49 -18.16 -4.00
N VAL A 146 -1.72 -17.84 -2.96
CA VAL A 146 -1.58 -18.68 -1.77
C VAL A 146 -1.87 -17.87 -0.50
N MET A 147 -2.66 -18.44 0.39
CA MET A 147 -3.06 -17.77 1.64
C MET A 147 -2.14 -18.09 2.81
N ARG A 148 -1.52 -19.28 2.82
CA ARG A 148 -0.81 -19.84 3.99
C ARG A 148 0.30 -18.94 4.53
N ASN A 149 1.00 -18.22 3.64
CA ASN A 149 2.13 -17.36 3.99
C ASN A 149 1.86 -15.87 3.64
N ALA A 150 0.61 -15.54 3.34
CA ALA A 150 0.24 -14.16 3.04
C ALA A 150 0.18 -13.34 4.31
N MET A 151 0.79 -12.15 4.30
CA MET A 151 0.76 -11.25 5.44
C MET A 151 0.35 -9.84 5.05
N CYS A 152 -0.27 -9.14 5.99
CA CYS A 152 -0.56 -7.71 5.85
C CYS A 152 -0.34 -7.05 7.20
N ASN A 153 0.93 -6.71 7.46
CA ASN A 153 1.38 -6.23 8.77
C ASN A 153 1.52 -4.71 8.79
N SER A 154 1.41 -4.14 10.00
CA SER A 154 1.64 -2.71 10.25
C SER A 154 0.87 -1.82 9.27
N SER A 155 1.56 -0.97 8.51
CA SER A 155 0.93 -0.04 7.59
C SER A 155 0.21 -0.68 6.40
N CYS A 156 0.44 -1.97 6.09
CA CYS A 156 -0.36 -2.70 5.11
C CYS A 156 -1.87 -2.67 5.47
N GLY A 157 -2.19 -2.66 6.76
CA GLY A 157 -3.58 -2.54 7.22
C GLY A 157 -4.30 -1.33 6.60
N TYR A 158 -3.61 -0.21 6.37
CA TYR A 158 -4.20 0.98 5.75
C TYR A 158 -4.49 0.80 4.26
N LEU A 159 -3.69 0.00 3.54
CA LEU A 159 -3.98 -0.37 2.15
C LEU A 159 -5.28 -1.20 2.10
N PHE A 160 -5.33 -2.24 2.95
CA PHE A 160 -6.45 -3.17 3.01
C PHE A 160 -7.75 -2.49 3.45
N MET A 161 -7.72 -1.68 4.50
CA MET A 161 -8.89 -0.92 4.97
C MET A 161 -9.37 0.16 4.00
N GLY A 162 -8.46 0.68 3.16
CA GLY A 162 -8.84 1.60 2.09
C GLY A 162 -9.66 0.91 0.99
N ALA A 163 -9.46 -0.39 0.78
CA ALA A 163 -10.22 -1.16 -0.18
C ALA A 163 -11.57 -1.63 0.40
N ARG A 164 -12.53 -1.92 -0.48
CA ARG A 164 -13.78 -2.58 -0.11
C ARG A 164 -13.53 -4.06 0.12
N LEU A 165 -13.93 -4.54 1.29
CA LEU A 165 -13.98 -5.96 1.57
C LEU A 165 -15.17 -6.58 0.84
N ARG A 166 -14.92 -7.58 0.00
CA ARG A 166 -15.97 -8.47 -0.49
C ARG A 166 -15.68 -9.89 -0.02
N VAL A 167 -16.13 -10.20 1.18
CA VAL A 167 -16.21 -11.57 1.67
C VAL A 167 -17.42 -12.21 0.98
N LYS A 168 -17.17 -12.92 -0.12
CA LYS A 168 -18.14 -13.84 -0.73
C LYS A 168 -17.67 -15.30 -0.62
N SER A 169 -16.96 -15.62 0.46
CA SER A 169 -16.62 -17.01 0.79
C SER A 169 -16.85 -17.25 2.27
N ARG A 170 -17.66 -18.26 2.58
CA ARG A 170 -17.98 -18.74 3.93
C ARG A 170 -16.76 -19.36 4.64
N SER A 171 -15.58 -19.38 4.02
CA SER A 171 -14.41 -20.14 4.49
C SER A 171 -13.13 -19.32 4.73
N ILE A 172 -13.13 -17.99 4.62
CA ILE A 172 -12.01 -17.19 5.14
C ILE A 172 -12.31 -16.86 6.59
N GLN A 173 -12.13 -17.87 7.44
CA GLN A 173 -11.87 -17.63 8.84
C GLN A 173 -10.67 -16.69 8.93
N GLN A 174 -10.89 -15.58 9.61
CA GLN A 174 -9.89 -14.56 9.90
C GLN A 174 -8.57 -15.23 10.27
N SER A 175 -7.51 -14.90 9.54
CA SER A 175 -6.15 -15.23 9.99
C SER A 175 -5.99 -14.61 11.39
N PRO A 176 -5.59 -15.38 12.41
CA PRO A 176 -5.57 -14.95 13.81
C PRO A 176 -4.57 -13.83 14.10
N PHE A 177 -3.82 -13.37 13.09
CA PHE A 177 -2.82 -12.31 13.20
C PHE A 177 -3.35 -10.90 12.94
N MET A 178 -4.57 -10.72 12.45
CA MET A 178 -5.26 -9.47 12.70
C MET A 178 -5.68 -9.53 14.16
N THR A 179 -4.82 -9.06 15.07
CA THR A 179 -5.10 -9.05 16.50
C THR A 179 -6.53 -8.57 16.69
N ALA A 180 -7.30 -9.32 17.48
CA ALA A 180 -8.67 -8.96 17.82
C ALA A 180 -8.79 -7.54 18.40
N SER A 181 -7.68 -6.89 18.76
CA SER A 181 -7.58 -5.45 19.08
C SER A 181 -7.89 -4.53 17.90
N CYS A 182 -7.41 -4.83 16.68
CA CYS A 182 -7.69 -3.98 15.51
C CYS A 182 -9.16 -4.07 15.09
N LEU A 183 -9.79 -5.25 15.15
CA LEU A 183 -11.22 -5.33 14.83
C LEU A 183 -12.12 -4.74 15.92
N ARG A 184 -11.80 -4.96 17.21
CA ARG A 184 -12.61 -4.42 18.32
C ARG A 184 -12.58 -2.89 18.40
N ASN A 185 -11.42 -2.26 18.20
CA ASN A 185 -11.36 -0.79 18.18
C ASN A 185 -12.09 -0.17 16.98
N PHE A 186 -12.24 -0.89 15.86
CA PHE A 186 -12.90 -0.35 14.67
C PHE A 186 -14.42 -0.54 14.66
N THR A 187 -14.95 -1.53 15.37
CA THR A 187 -16.41 -1.64 15.57
C THR A 187 -16.97 -0.53 16.48
N ASP A 188 -16.12 0.10 17.30
CA ASP A 188 -16.48 1.23 18.16
C ASP A 188 -16.30 2.62 17.51
N ILE A 189 -15.75 2.69 16.29
CA ILE A 189 -15.71 3.96 15.54
C ILE A 189 -17.06 4.15 14.85
N GLN A 190 -18.03 4.65 15.62
CA GLN A 190 -19.26 5.19 15.05
C GLN A 190 -18.86 6.27 14.03
N PRO A 191 -19.36 6.25 12.77
CA PRO A 191 -19.16 7.37 11.86
C PRO A 191 -19.65 8.65 12.54
N PRO A 192 -18.97 9.81 12.37
CA PRO A 192 -19.47 11.06 12.91
C PRO A 192 -20.89 11.27 12.41
N ARG A 193 -21.85 11.40 13.34
CA ARG A 193 -23.24 11.68 13.00
C ARG A 193 -23.23 12.94 12.12
N SER A 194 -23.87 12.84 10.96
CA SER A 194 -24.08 13.99 10.10
C SER A 194 -24.79 15.07 10.92
N VAL A 195 -24.12 16.19 11.17
CA VAL A 195 -24.74 17.39 11.72
C VAL A 195 -25.70 17.88 10.64
N SER A 196 -27.00 17.68 10.86
CA SER A 196 -28.06 18.37 10.13
C SER A 196 -27.86 19.87 10.38
N ARG A 197 -27.51 20.60 9.32
CA ARG A 197 -27.40 22.07 9.35
C ARG A 197 -28.84 22.64 9.50
N PRO A 198 -29.06 23.68 10.32
CA PRO A 198 -30.37 24.33 10.44
C PRO A 198 -30.84 24.94 9.11
#